data_AF-A0A2E6QI07-F1
#
_entry.id   AF-A0A2E6QI07-F1
#
_cell.length_a   1.000
_cell.length_b   1.000
_cell.length_c   1.000
_cell.angle_alpha   90.00
_cell.angle_beta   90.00
_cell.angle_gamma   90.00
#
_symmetry.space_group_name_H-M   'P 1'
#
loop_
_entity.id
_entity.type
_entity.pdbx_description
1 polymer ?
#
loop_
_entity_poly.entity_id
_entity_poly.type
_entity_poly.pdbx_seq_one_letter_code
_entity_poly.pdbx_strand_id
1 'polypeptide(L)' 'MTKLTASHIRKHAPDADDTAVADILATGASIAEFEQAAVWARGDSDIVGDESHALTGRIRRVYEILTEGNRWAEEP' A
#
# COMPACT_ATOMS: atom_id res chain seq x y z
N MET A 1 5.71 7.37 17.80
CA MET A 1 5.18 6.54 16.69
C MET A 1 4.23 7.39 15.89
N THR A 2 4.60 7.75 14.67
CA THR A 2 3.81 8.62 13.80
C THR A 2 2.65 7.82 13.22
N LYS A 3 1.41 8.27 13.45
CA LYS A 3 0.20 7.62 12.95
C LYS A 3 0.06 7.85 11.44
N LEU A 4 -0.34 6.82 10.70
CA LEU A 4 -0.65 6.95 9.28
C LEU A 4 -1.85 7.90 9.08
N THR A 5 -1.74 8.80 8.09
CA THR A 5 -2.78 9.79 7.78
C THR A 5 -3.13 9.75 6.30
N ALA A 6 -4.35 10.18 5.94
CA ALA A 6 -4.81 10.27 4.56
C ALA A 6 -3.87 11.10 3.68
N SER A 7 -3.39 12.24 4.18
CA SER A 7 -2.44 13.11 3.46
C SER A 7 -1.11 12.39 3.17
N HIS A 8 -0.62 11.57 4.11
CA HIS A 8 0.59 10.76 3.87
C HIS A 8 0.34 9.68 2.82
N ILE A 9 -0.83 9.02 2.87
CA ILE A 9 -1.20 8.01 1.88
C ILE A 9 -1.24 8.65 0.48
N ARG A 10 -1.97 9.74 0.30
CA ARG A 10 -2.08 10.45 -0.99
C ARG A 10 -0.73 10.96 -1.53
N LYS A 11 0.21 11.32 -0.64
CA LYS A 11 1.56 11.75 -1.04
C LYS A 11 2.37 10.62 -1.68
N HIS A 12 2.17 9.37 -1.24
CA HIS A 12 2.91 8.19 -1.71
C HIS A 12 2.07 7.25 -2.60
N ALA A 13 0.77 7.46 -2.69
CA ALA A 13 -0.14 6.77 -3.58
C ALA A 13 -1.12 7.82 -4.14
N PRO A 14 -0.68 8.66 -5.10
CA PRO A 14 -1.53 9.70 -5.67
C PRO A 14 -2.74 9.13 -6.40
N ASP A 15 -2.60 7.93 -6.97
CA ASP A 15 -3.66 7.18 -7.66
C ASP A 15 -4.62 6.44 -6.71
N ALA A 16 -4.37 6.47 -5.39
CA ALA A 16 -5.29 5.87 -4.44
C ALA A 16 -6.52 6.77 -4.25
N ASP A 17 -7.69 6.27 -4.66
CA ASP A 17 -8.99 6.91 -4.41
C ASP A 17 -9.36 6.94 -2.92
N ASP A 18 -10.38 7.74 -2.57
CA ASP A 18 -10.84 7.89 -1.18
C ASP A 18 -11.25 6.56 -0.53
N THR A 19 -11.80 5.63 -1.30
CA THR A 19 -12.11 4.27 -0.82
C THR A 19 -10.84 3.53 -0.43
N ALA A 20 -9.81 3.54 -1.29
CA ALA A 20 -8.53 2.89 -1.01
C ALA A 20 -7.84 3.53 0.21
N VAL A 21 -7.89 4.86 0.33
CA VAL A 21 -7.36 5.58 1.49
C VAL A 21 -8.08 5.16 2.78
N ALA A 22 -9.41 5.04 2.76
CA ALA A 22 -10.20 4.60 3.90
C ALA A 22 -9.85 3.17 4.32
N ASP A 23 -9.75 2.25 3.34
CA ASP A 23 -9.35 0.86 3.59
C ASP A 23 -7.93 0.76 4.17
N ILE A 24 -6.97 1.51 3.63
CA ILE A 24 -5.60 1.55 4.15
C ILE A 24 -5.57 2.05 5.60
N LEU A 25 -6.34 3.09 5.93
CA LEU A 25 -6.43 3.59 7.31
C LEU A 25 -7.10 2.57 8.23
N ALA A 26 -8.11 1.83 7.75
CA ALA A 26 -8.80 0.79 8.49
C ALA A 26 -7.89 -0.42 8.83
N THR A 27 -6.83 -0.66 8.03
CA THR A 27 -5.83 -1.70 8.37
C THR A 27 -5.07 -1.43 9.66
N GLY A 28 -5.06 -0.18 10.15
CA GLY A 28 -4.28 0.23 11.30
C GLY A 28 -2.76 0.11 11.09
N ALA A 29 -2.31 0.15 9.83
CA ALA A 29 -0.89 0.18 9.48
C ALA A 29 -0.22 1.47 9.99
N SER A 30 1.03 1.35 10.39
CA SER A 30 1.92 2.49 10.66
C SER A 30 2.47 3.09 9.37
N ILE A 31 3.07 4.28 9.47
CA ILE A 31 3.72 4.93 8.33
C ILE A 31 4.79 4.03 7.71
N ALA A 32 5.62 3.37 8.53
CA ALA A 32 6.68 2.50 8.03
C ALA A 32 6.13 1.29 7.25
N GLU A 33 5.06 0.67 7.77
CA GLU A 33 4.39 -0.46 7.08
C GLU A 33 3.76 -0.03 5.75
N PHE A 34 3.18 1.17 5.70
CA PHE A 34 2.61 1.72 4.47
C PHE A 34 3.70 2.09 3.45
N GLU A 35 4.79 2.75 3.87
CA GLU A 35 5.88 3.12 2.98
C GLU A 35 6.53 1.88 2.37
N GLN A 36 6.73 0.83 3.17
CA GLN A 36 7.19 -0.46 2.65
C GLN A 36 6.22 -1.00 1.60
N ALA A 37 4.93 -1.14 1.91
CA ALA A 37 3.95 -1.60 0.93
C ALA A 37 3.89 -0.74 -0.35
N ALA A 38 4.07 0.58 -0.24
CA ALA A 38 4.07 1.50 -1.37
C ALA A 38 5.29 1.34 -2.29
N VAL A 39 6.49 1.12 -1.73
CA VAL A 39 7.69 0.80 -2.52
C VAL A 39 7.47 -0.46 -3.35
N TRP A 40 6.85 -1.47 -2.74
CA TRP A 40 6.54 -2.74 -3.38
C TRP A 40 5.49 -2.60 -4.47
N ALA A 41 4.40 -1.86 -4.20
CA ALA A 41 3.33 -1.64 -5.16
C ALA A 41 3.80 -0.90 -6.42
N ARG A 42 4.83 -0.06 -6.30
CA ARG A 42 5.43 0.69 -7.42
C ARG A 42 6.37 -0.15 -8.29
N GLY A 43 6.69 -1.39 -7.90
CA GLY A 43 7.63 -2.24 -8.63
C GLY A 43 9.09 -1.78 -8.56
N ASP A 44 9.41 -0.86 -7.64
CA ASP A 44 10.77 -0.32 -7.43
C ASP A 44 11.70 -1.34 -6.71
N SER A 45 11.19 -2.52 -6.35
CA SER A 45 12.00 -3.58 -5.76
C SER A 45 12.55 -4.51 -6.84
N ASP A 46 13.82 -4.27 -7.21
CA ASP A 46 14.79 -5.30 -7.62
C ASP A 46 15.06 -6.33 -6.48
N ILE A 47 14.33 -6.25 -5.37
CA ILE A 47 14.41 -7.13 -4.20
C ILE A 47 13.31 -8.22 -4.28
N VAL A 48 13.29 -8.99 -5.36
CA VAL A 48 12.48 -10.23 -5.43
C VAL A 48 13.38 -11.39 -5.01
N GLY A 49 13.69 -11.48 -3.72
CA GLY A 49 14.56 -12.55 -3.22
C GLY A 49 14.24 -13.02 -1.82
N ASP A 50 14.15 -12.08 -0.86
CA ASP A 50 14.11 -12.43 0.57
C ASP A 50 12.87 -11.88 1.31
N GLU A 51 12.32 -10.78 0.81
CA GLU A 51 11.31 -10.01 1.54
C GLU A 51 9.85 -10.47 1.31
N SER A 52 9.60 -11.57 0.61
CA SER A 52 8.25 -12.19 0.57
C SER A 52 7.72 -12.50 1.98
N HIS A 53 8.60 -12.63 2.97
CA HIS A 53 8.26 -12.76 4.38
C HIS A 53 7.74 -11.45 5.03
N ALA A 54 8.07 -10.28 4.47
CA ALA A 54 7.64 -8.97 4.99
C ALA A 54 6.20 -8.61 4.57
N LEU A 55 5.70 -9.18 3.46
CA LEU A 55 4.29 -9.09 3.06
C LEU A 55 3.40 -10.03 3.89
N THR A 56 3.50 -9.96 5.22
CA THR A 56 2.60 -10.68 6.13
C THR A 56 1.85 -9.68 7.01
N GLY A 57 0.60 -10.02 7.37
CA GLY A 57 -0.25 -9.15 8.19
C GLY A 57 -0.66 -7.84 7.51
N ARG A 58 -0.42 -6.71 8.18
CA ARG A 58 -0.90 -5.38 7.76
C ARG A 58 -0.24 -4.87 6.47
N ILE A 59 1.06 -5.10 6.31
CA ILE A 59 1.82 -4.68 5.12
C ILE A 59 1.23 -5.34 3.87
N ARG A 60 0.93 -6.64 3.94
CA ARG A 60 0.26 -7.38 2.85
C ARG A 60 -1.05 -6.74 2.46
N ARG A 61 -1.90 -6.43 3.45
CA ARG A 61 -3.23 -5.87 3.20
C ARG A 61 -3.14 -4.51 2.52
N VAL A 62 -2.20 -3.66 2.95
CA VAL A 62 -1.94 -2.36 2.31
C VAL A 62 -1.46 -2.55 0.87
N TYR A 63 -0.53 -3.47 0.63
CA TYR A 63 -0.04 -3.80 -0.71
C TYR A 63 -1.17 -4.30 -1.63
N GLU A 64 -2.02 -5.20 -1.14
CA GLU A 64 -3.21 -5.68 -1.85
C GLU A 64 -4.11 -4.50 -2.24
N ILE A 65 -4.44 -3.58 -1.32
CA ILE A 65 -5.28 -2.42 -1.63
C ILE A 65 -4.64 -1.50 -2.69
N LEU A 66 -3.34 -1.23 -2.56
CA LEU A 66 -2.60 -0.37 -3.50
C LEU A 66 -2.51 -0.97 -4.91
N THR A 67 -2.45 -2.30 -5.01
CA THR A 67 -2.36 -3.01 -6.30
C THR A 67 -3.73 -3.39 -6.88
N GLU A 68 -4.74 -3.60 -6.04
CA GLU A 68 -6.13 -3.83 -6.46
C GLU A 68 -6.76 -2.58 -7.06
N GLY A 69 -6.44 -1.37 -6.57
CA GLY A 69 -6.89 -0.11 -7.15
C GLY A 69 -6.49 0.07 -8.62
N ASN A 70 -5.40 -0.57 -9.05
CA ASN A 70 -4.95 -0.56 -10.45
C ASN A 70 -5.70 -1.57 -11.34
N ARG A 71 -6.40 -2.56 -10.76
CA ARG A 71 -7.05 -3.66 -11.51
C ARG A 71 -8.43 -3.30 -12.06
N TRP A 72 -9.04 -2.20 -11.63
CA TRP A 72 -10.35 -1.75 -12.14
C TRP A 72 -10.28 -0.81 -13.35
N ALA A 73 -9.08 -0.53 -13.88
CA ALA A 73 -8.90 0.12 -15.17
C ALA A 73 -8.87 -0.84 -16.37
N GLU A 74 -9.05 -2.15 -16.13
CA GLU A 74 -9.23 -3.15 -17.19
C GLU A 74 -10.65 -3.70 -17.15
N GLU A 75 -11.59 -2.93 -17.72
CA GLU A 75 -12.84 -3.49 -18.23
C GLU A 75 -12.56 -4.09 -19.64
N PRO A 76 -13.17 -5.24 -20.00
CA PRO A 76 -12.85 -6.02 -21.20
C PRO A 76 -13.21 -5.36 -22.54
#